data_AF-A0A7D5Z8Y1-F1
#
_entry.id   AF-A0A7D5Z8Y1-F1
#
_cell.length_a   1.000
_cell.length_b   1.000
_cell.length_c   1.000
_cell.angle_alpha   90.00
_cell.angle_beta   90.00
_cell.angle_gamma   90.00
#
_symmetry.space_group_name_H-M   'P 1'
#
loop_
_entity.id
_entity.type
_entity.pdbx_description
1 polymer ?
#
loop_
_entity_poly.entity_id
_entity_poly.type
_entity_poly.pdbx_seq_one_letter_code
_entity_poly.pdbx_strand_id
1 'polypeptide(L)' 'MAGQGSGGNVIAALCSFFLPGLGQLLQGRLLKAILMFVLAGALWVIFMGWIIHLWSILDAAKFDPSKS' A
#
# COMPACT_ATOMS: atom_id res chain seq x y z
N MET A 1 -1.50 23.50 -20.92
CA MET A 1 -1.22 22.10 -20.51
C MET A 1 0.14 22.08 -19.82
N ALA A 2 0.22 21.86 -18.51
CA ALA A 2 1.51 21.65 -17.86
C ALA A 2 2.10 20.33 -18.41
N GLY A 3 3.22 20.41 -19.13
CA GLY A 3 3.80 19.29 -19.87
C GLY A 3 4.12 18.09 -18.99
N GLN A 4 4.01 16.89 -19.58
CA GLN A 4 4.52 15.64 -19.02
C GLN A 4 5.98 15.84 -18.59
N GLY A 5 6.27 15.77 -17.29
CA GLY A 5 7.61 16.08 -16.74
C GLY A 5 7.71 17.37 -15.90
N SER A 6 6.63 18.14 -15.76
CA SER A 6 6.57 19.25 -14.79
C SER A 6 6.82 18.75 -13.36
N GLY A 7 7.48 19.55 -12.52
CA GLY A 7 7.76 19.22 -11.12
C GLY A 7 6.52 18.76 -10.33
N GLY A 8 5.33 19.32 -10.63
CA GLY A 8 4.07 18.87 -10.02
C GLY A 8 3.69 17.42 -10.36
N ASN A 9 4.01 16.95 -11.56
CA ASN A 9 3.82 15.55 -11.97
C ASN A 9 4.82 14.61 -11.30
N VAL A 10 6.07 15.05 -11.11
CA VAL A 10 7.11 14.28 -10.42
C VAL A 10 6.77 14.14 -8.94
N ILE A 11 6.38 15.23 -8.28
CA ILE A 11 5.93 15.20 -6.88
C ILE A 11 4.69 14.31 -6.73
N ALA A 12 3.72 14.40 -7.65
CA ALA A 12 2.58 13.50 -7.65
C ALA A 12 2.97 12.02 -7.80
N ALA A 13 3.93 11.70 -8.67
CA ALA A 13 4.45 10.34 -8.81
C ALA A 13 5.13 9.86 -7.52
N LEU A 14 5.97 10.69 -6.90
CA LEU A 14 6.61 10.40 -5.62
C LEU A 14 5.59 10.19 -4.49
N CYS A 15 4.53 11.01 -4.41
CA CYS A 15 3.50 10.81 -3.40
C CYS A 15 2.71 9.52 -3.63
N SER A 16 2.46 9.15 -4.89
CA SER A 16 1.80 7.88 -5.23
C SER A 16 2.66 6.64 -4.92
N PHE A 17 3.98 6.80 -4.80
CA PHE A 17 4.90 5.73 -4.39
C PHE A 17 4.73 5.35 -2.91
N PHE A 18 4.50 6.34 -2.03
CA PHE A 18 4.30 6.07 -0.60
C PHE A 18 2.89 5.58 -0.28
N LEU A 19 1.86 6.25 -0.80
CA LEU A 19 0.47 5.81 -0.70
C LEU A 19 -0.19 5.86 -2.08
N PRO A 20 -0.75 4.74 -2.56
CA PRO A 20 -1.48 4.71 -3.82
C PRO A 20 -2.65 5.71 -3.78
N GLY A 21 -2.72 6.57 -4.79
CA GLY A 21 -3.76 7.60 -4.91
C GLY A 21 -3.35 9.02 -4.46
N LEU A 22 -2.29 9.21 -3.66
CA LEU A 22 -1.91 10.55 -3.18
C LEU A 22 -1.49 11.51 -4.30
N GLY A 23 -0.78 11.05 -5.33
CA GLY A 23 -0.43 11.90 -6.47
C GLY A 23 -1.65 12.39 -7.25
N GLN A 24 -2.71 11.59 -7.26
CA GLN A 24 -3.97 11.99 -7.88
C GLN A 24 -4.68 13.05 -7.02
N LEU A 25 -4.55 13.02 -5.70
CA LEU A 25 -5.03 14.10 -4.82
C LEU A 25 -4.29 15.41 -5.08
N LEU A 26 -2.96 15.37 -5.20
CA LEU A 26 -2.14 16.55 -5.48
C LEU A 26 -2.41 17.16 -6.87
N GLN A 27 -2.88 16.35 -7.82
CA GLN A 27 -3.33 16.80 -9.14
C GLN A 27 -4.80 17.27 -9.17
N GLY A 28 -5.50 17.30 -8.03
CA GLY A 28 -6.91 17.69 -7.93
C GLY A 28 -7.90 16.62 -8.43
N ARG A 29 -7.47 15.37 -8.62
CA ARG A 29 -8.25 14.25 -9.19
C ARG A 29 -8.75 13.32 -8.08
N LEU A 30 -9.62 13.84 -7.21
CA LEU A 30 -10.12 13.15 -6.01
C LEU A 30 -10.75 11.77 -6.28
N LEU A 31 -11.63 11.66 -7.28
CA LEU A 31 -12.31 10.40 -7.59
C LEU A 31 -11.32 9.28 -7.97
N LYS A 32 -10.29 9.62 -8.74
CA LYS A 32 -9.25 8.66 -9.15
C LYS A 32 -8.33 8.30 -7.99
N ALA A 33 -8.03 9.25 -7.10
CA ALA A 33 -7.25 8.99 -5.90
C ALA A 33 -7.92 7.95 -5.00
N ILE A 34 -9.21 8.14 -4.72
CA ILE A 34 -9.97 7.23 -3.86
C ILE A 34 -10.06 5.85 -4.50
N LEU A 35 -10.37 5.77 -5.81
CA LEU A 35 -10.38 4.50 -6.53
C LEU A 35 -9.05 3.76 -6.42
N MET A 36 -7.93 4.43 -6.67
CA MET A 36 -6.61 3.78 -6.59
C MET A 36 -6.22 3.37 -5.18
N PHE A 37 -6.58 4.16 -4.17
CA PHE A 37 -6.36 3.81 -2.77
C PHE A 37 -7.16 2.56 -2.36
N VAL A 38 -8.45 2.51 -2.71
CA VAL A 38 -9.33 1.37 -2.39
C VAL A 38 -8.90 0.11 -3.14
N LEU A 39 -8.57 0.20 -4.43
CA LEU A 39 -8.10 -0.95 -5.21
C LEU A 39 -6.78 -1.51 -4.67
N ALA A 40 -5.84 -0.64 -4.31
CA ALA A 40 -4.58 -1.08 -3.73
C ALA A 40 -4.77 -1.72 -2.34
N GLY A 41 -5.62 -1.14 -1.50
CA GLY A 41 -6.00 -1.74 -0.22
C GLY A 41 -6.70 -3.09 -0.39
N ALA A 42 -7.63 -3.20 -1.35
CA ALA A 42 -8.31 -4.46 -1.66
C ALA A 42 -7.34 -5.53 -2.15
N LEU A 43 -6.41 -5.20 -3.06
CA LEU A 43 -5.36 -6.12 -3.50
C LEU A 43 -4.45 -6.52 -2.34
N TRP A 44 -4.07 -5.60 -1.45
CA TRP A 44 -3.27 -5.90 -0.27
C TRP A 44 -3.99 -6.86 0.70
N VAL A 45 -5.30 -6.71 0.88
CA VAL A 45 -6.14 -7.63 1.69
C VAL A 45 -6.37 -8.95 0.98
N ILE A 46 -6.52 -9.00 -0.33
CA ILE A 46 -6.76 -10.26 -1.07
C ILE A 46 -5.48 -11.09 -1.13
N PHE A 47 -4.33 -10.47 -1.39
CA PHE A 47 -3.02 -11.13 -1.46
C PHE A 47 -2.39 -11.32 -0.08
N MET A 48 -3.20 -11.74 0.90
CA MET A 48 -3.01 -11.75 2.35
C MET A 48 -1.84 -12.59 2.91
N GLY A 49 -0.71 -12.65 2.22
CA GLY A 49 0.49 -13.42 2.60
C GLY A 49 1.03 -13.06 3.98
N TRP A 50 0.76 -11.84 4.47
CA TRP A 50 1.10 -11.42 5.83
C TRP A 50 0.37 -12.21 6.92
N ILE A 51 -0.79 -12.83 6.65
CA ILE A 51 -1.46 -13.72 7.64
C ILE A 51 -0.59 -14.94 7.95
N ILE A 52 0.07 -15.54 6.95
CA ILE A 52 1.00 -16.67 7.18
C ILE A 52 2.19 -16.21 8.03
N HIS A 53 2.69 -14.99 7.80
CA HIS A 53 3.75 -14.43 8.64
C HIS A 53 3.30 -14.26 10.10
N LEU A 54 2.09 -13.74 10.34
CA LEU A 54 1.55 -13.63 11.69
C LEU A 54 1.34 -14.99 12.34
N TRP A 55 0.82 -15.97 11.60
CA TRP A 55 0.70 -17.34 12.10
C TRP A 55 2.05 -17.91 12.49
N SER A 56 3.07 -17.76 11.63
CA SER A 56 4.43 -18.24 11.90
C SER A 56 5.04 -17.58 13.14
N ILE A 57 4.80 -16.28 13.37
CA ILE A 57 5.24 -15.59 14.59
C ILE A 57 4.54 -16.17 15.83
N LEU A 58 3.22 -16.37 15.76
CA LEU A 58 2.45 -16.94 16.88
C LEU A 58 2.87 -18.38 17.17
N ASP A 59 3.10 -19.19 16.15
CA ASP A 59 3.57 -20.57 16.29
C ASP A 59 4.95 -20.62 16.95
N ALA A 60 5.89 -19.80 16.47
CA ALA A 60 7.22 -19.67 17.06
C ALA A 60 7.18 -19.15 18.51
N ALA A 61 6.31 -18.18 18.81
CA ALA A 61 6.15 -17.64 20.16
C ALA A 61 5.50 -18.62 21.14
N LYS A 62 4.68 -19.56 20.64
CA LYS A 62 4.01 -20.60 21.45
C LYS A 62 4.85 -21.88 21.59
N PHE A 63 6.00 -21.96 20.92
CA PHE A 63 6.92 -23.08 21.06
C PHE A 63 7.46 -23.16 22.49
N ASP A 64 7.18 -24.27 23.18
CA ASP A 64 7.69 -24.57 24.51
C ASP A 64 8.69 -25.72 24.44
N PRO A 65 10.00 -25.46 24.57
CA PRO A 65 11.04 -26.50 24.47
C PRO A 65 11.02 -27.49 25.63
N SER A 66 10.27 -27.25 26.71
CA SER A 66 10.24 -28.11 27.90
C SER A 66 9.31 -29.33 27.79
N LYS A 67 8.45 -29.38 26.76
CA LYS A 67 7.50 -30.48 26.51
C LYS A 67 7.92 -31.43 25.39
N SER A 68 9.17 -31.34 24.92
CA SER A 68 9.69 -32.13 23.81
C SER A 68 10.53 -33.31 24.25
#